data_AF-A0A963BWF8-F1
#
_entry.id   AF-A0A963BWF8-F1
#
_cell.length_a   1.000
_cell.length_b   1.000
_cell.length_c   1.000
_cell.angle_alpha   90.00
_cell.angle_beta   90.00
_cell.angle_gamma   90.00
#
_symmetry.space_group_name_H-M   'P 1'
#
loop_
_entity.id
_entity.type
_entity.pdbx_description
1 polymer ?
#
loop_
_entity_poly.entity_id
_entity_poly.type
_entity_poly.pdbx_seq_one_letter_code
_entity_poly.pdbx_strand_id
1 'polypeptide(L)'
;GRGAQAPRRRQGQGAVAAGAERIPSYFPLTPGQHGEAIRDLQRRLGAAGHSPAPGAEVGVYCPATVAAVAAFQATRGLRSDGVCDEHTWTALVEASWKLGDRSLYLTAPNLRGDDVAELQDRLARLGFDCGRVDGIFGPRTARALEDFQSNCGLFADAVCGQDTVRALVRVGSQSGTGPGVAVVRERERLRHGWGSIAESRVVLGQFGGLSAITRSLARDLRLLGATVMPLDEPDAVAQAIAANHFAADAYLGFEGSADPVVTVHYYKVPSFESVGGRTLAEAIADALQPLATALGVDARVVGMRLPVLRETRMPAVLVVLGSVREVVDQSAMVTAAVQQALELWTSRAG
;
A
#
# COMPACT_ATOMS: atom_id res chain seq x y z
N GLY A 1 4.69 -60.59 -14.81
CA GLY A 1 5.50 -59.54 -14.19
C GLY A 1 6.34 -58.85 -15.24
N ARG A 2 6.05 -57.58 -15.53
CA ARG A 2 6.97 -56.60 -16.14
C ARG A 2 6.50 -55.21 -15.67
N GLY A 3 7.16 -54.67 -14.65
CA GLY A 3 6.92 -53.32 -14.14
C GLY A 3 7.67 -52.30 -15.00
N ALA A 4 6.96 -51.35 -15.57
CA ALA A 4 7.53 -50.21 -16.29
C ALA A 4 7.84 -49.09 -15.30
N GLN A 5 9.12 -48.71 -15.20
CA GLN A 5 9.63 -47.64 -14.36
C GLN A 5 9.27 -46.26 -14.94
N ALA A 6 8.69 -45.41 -14.10
CA ALA A 6 8.46 -43.99 -14.38
C ALA A 6 9.80 -43.20 -14.38
N PRO A 7 9.95 -42.15 -15.20
CA PRO A 7 11.17 -41.37 -15.26
C PRO A 7 11.30 -40.45 -14.03
N ARG A 8 12.47 -40.52 -13.40
CA ARG A 8 12.85 -39.74 -12.21
C ARG A 8 12.85 -38.24 -12.51
N ARG A 9 12.05 -37.47 -11.77
CA ARG A 9 12.16 -36.01 -11.68
C ARG A 9 13.55 -35.64 -11.15
N ARG A 10 14.37 -34.99 -11.99
CA ARG A 10 15.55 -34.25 -11.50
C ARG A 10 15.05 -33.00 -10.79
N GLN A 11 15.00 -33.05 -9.46
CA GLN A 11 14.96 -31.86 -8.62
C GLN A 11 16.28 -31.11 -8.85
N GLY A 12 16.24 -30.09 -9.71
CA GLY A 12 17.26 -29.06 -9.75
C GLY A 12 17.12 -28.22 -8.48
N GLN A 13 18.03 -28.46 -7.53
CA GLN A 13 18.26 -27.62 -6.37
C GLN A 13 18.68 -26.23 -6.85
N GLY A 14 17.74 -25.29 -6.86
CA GLY A 14 18.03 -23.85 -6.86
C GLY A 14 18.20 -23.40 -5.41
N ALA A 15 19.38 -23.65 -4.85
CA ALA A 15 19.73 -23.31 -3.48
C ALA A 15 20.08 -21.82 -3.34
N VAL A 16 19.16 -20.87 -3.54
CA VAL A 16 19.36 -19.46 -3.12
C VAL A 16 18.01 -18.73 -2.91
N ALA A 17 17.33 -18.95 -1.77
CA ALA A 17 16.22 -18.06 -1.33
C ALA A 17 15.82 -18.23 0.15
N ALA A 18 16.32 -19.25 0.86
CA ALA A 18 15.91 -19.54 2.24
C ALA A 18 16.26 -18.45 3.27
N GLY A 19 17.11 -17.48 2.93
CA GLY A 19 17.50 -16.37 3.80
C GLY A 19 16.65 -15.10 3.65
N ALA A 20 15.73 -15.04 2.69
CA ALA A 20 14.99 -13.82 2.37
C ALA A 20 13.73 -13.59 3.24
N GLU A 21 13.24 -14.62 3.93
CA GLU A 21 11.93 -14.59 4.59
C GLU A 21 11.98 -14.47 6.12
N ARG A 22 13.13 -14.71 6.77
CA ARG A 22 13.21 -14.58 8.23
C ARG A 22 13.38 -13.12 8.61
N ILE A 23 12.31 -12.51 9.08
CA ILE A 23 12.32 -11.35 9.99
C ILE A 23 13.26 -11.71 11.16
N PRO A 24 14.42 -11.05 11.35
CA PRO A 24 15.19 -11.22 12.58
C PRO A 24 14.30 -11.07 13.82
N SER A 25 14.47 -11.91 14.84
CA SER A 25 13.65 -11.90 16.06
C SER A 25 13.82 -10.66 16.96
N TYR A 26 14.52 -9.63 16.48
CA TYR A 26 14.80 -8.36 17.15
C TYR A 26 14.41 -7.21 16.22
N PHE A 27 13.12 -6.87 16.17
CA PHE A 27 12.62 -5.61 15.63
C PHE A 27 12.04 -4.73 16.73
N PRO A 28 12.06 -3.40 16.58
CA PRO A 28 12.66 -2.64 15.46
C PRO A 28 14.20 -2.60 15.51
N LEU A 29 14.84 -2.47 14.34
CA LEU A 29 16.27 -2.20 14.26
C LEU A 29 16.51 -0.69 14.44
N THR A 30 17.26 -0.32 15.47
CA THR A 30 17.42 1.06 15.92
C THR A 30 18.89 1.50 15.95
N PRO A 31 19.16 2.82 15.97
CA PRO A 31 20.52 3.35 16.05
C PRO A 31 21.32 2.78 17.23
N GLY A 32 22.61 2.49 17.00
CA GLY A 32 23.53 1.94 18.00
C GLY A 32 23.53 0.42 18.13
N GLN A 33 22.57 -0.28 17.52
CA GLN A 33 22.62 -1.74 17.40
C GLN A 33 23.78 -2.19 16.49
N HIS A 34 24.23 -3.44 16.65
CA HIS A 34 25.28 -4.06 15.82
C HIS A 34 25.02 -5.55 15.59
N GLY A 35 25.53 -6.11 14.48
CA GLY A 35 25.46 -7.54 14.17
C GLY A 35 25.09 -7.88 12.72
N GLU A 36 24.87 -9.17 12.45
CA GLU A 36 24.56 -9.71 11.12
C GLU A 36 23.26 -9.14 10.52
N ALA A 37 22.24 -8.88 11.34
CA ALA A 37 20.99 -8.27 10.87
C ALA A 37 21.22 -6.90 10.23
N ILE A 38 22.16 -6.11 10.77
CA ILE A 38 22.48 -4.78 10.24
C ILE A 38 23.38 -4.89 9.00
N ARG A 39 24.26 -5.90 8.93
CA ARG A 39 24.98 -6.20 7.69
C ARG A 39 24.02 -6.57 6.56
N ASP A 40 23.00 -7.38 6.85
CA ASP A 40 21.95 -7.71 5.89
C ASP A 40 21.15 -6.48 5.48
N LEU A 41 20.75 -5.64 6.45
CA LEU A 41 20.08 -4.35 6.20
C LEU A 41 20.89 -3.47 5.24
N GLN A 42 22.15 -3.18 5.58
CA GLN A 42 23.04 -2.33 4.78
C GLN A 42 23.24 -2.88 3.37
N ARG A 43 23.44 -4.20 3.23
CA ARG A 43 23.58 -4.86 1.92
C ARG A 43 22.31 -4.73 1.08
N ARG A 44 21.13 -4.95 1.68
CA ARG A 44 19.85 -4.83 0.98
C ARG A 44 19.55 -3.38 0.59
N LEU A 45 19.85 -2.42 1.47
CA LEU A 45 19.75 -0.99 1.15
C LEU A 45 20.62 -0.63 -0.05
N GLY A 46 21.86 -1.13 -0.08
CA GLY A 46 22.75 -0.94 -1.23
C GLY A 46 22.21 -1.57 -2.52
N ALA A 47 21.67 -2.79 -2.45
CA ALA A 47 21.01 -3.43 -3.59
C ALA A 47 19.76 -2.68 -4.09
N ALA A 48 19.07 -1.98 -3.18
CA ALA A 48 17.94 -1.10 -3.48
C ALA A 48 18.36 0.32 -3.93
N GLY A 49 19.66 0.60 -4.05
CA GLY A 49 20.18 1.90 -4.49
C GLY A 49 20.34 2.96 -3.39
N HIS A 50 20.16 2.58 -2.12
CA HIS A 50 20.27 3.45 -0.94
C HIS A 50 21.48 3.09 -0.09
N SER A 51 22.66 2.97 -0.68
CA SER A 51 23.88 2.63 0.05
C SER A 51 24.19 3.68 1.13
N PRO A 52 24.54 3.26 2.37
CA PRO A 52 25.10 4.16 3.37
C PRO A 52 26.32 4.92 2.81
N ALA A 53 26.52 6.15 3.30
CA ALA A 53 27.62 7.01 2.86
C ALA A 53 28.99 6.31 3.00
N PRO A 54 29.98 6.62 2.13
CA PRO A 54 31.32 6.07 2.24
C PRO A 54 31.92 6.27 3.64
N GLY A 55 32.43 5.19 4.24
CA GLY A 55 32.92 5.20 5.62
C GLY A 55 31.92 4.72 6.68
N ALA A 56 30.70 4.32 6.28
CA ALA A 56 29.76 3.68 7.19
C ALA A 56 30.33 2.38 7.78
N GLU A 57 30.25 2.24 9.10
CA GLU A 57 30.66 1.03 9.81
C GLU A 57 29.78 -0.17 9.43
N VAL A 58 30.41 -1.23 8.91
CA VAL A 58 29.71 -2.42 8.44
C VAL A 58 29.18 -3.24 9.61
N GLY A 59 27.86 -3.45 9.63
CA GLY A 59 27.17 -4.17 10.70
C GLY A 59 26.91 -3.35 11.95
N VAL A 60 27.01 -2.02 11.87
CA VAL A 60 26.64 -1.09 12.94
C VAL A 60 25.58 -0.12 12.43
N TYR A 61 24.50 0.07 13.20
CA TYR A 61 23.42 1.00 12.86
C TYR A 61 23.85 2.44 13.18
N CYS A 62 24.77 2.95 12.37
CA CYS A 62 25.38 4.27 12.50
C CYS A 62 24.52 5.37 11.84
N PRO A 63 24.82 6.67 12.04
CA PRO A 63 24.06 7.77 11.43
C PRO A 63 23.95 7.70 9.89
N ALA A 64 24.97 7.16 9.21
CA ALA A 64 24.91 6.93 7.76
C ALA A 64 23.90 5.85 7.38
N THR A 65 23.73 4.83 8.22
CA THR A 65 22.70 3.78 8.04
C THR A 65 21.31 4.35 8.32
N VAL A 66 21.14 5.19 9.34
CA VAL A 66 19.88 5.93 9.61
C VAL A 66 19.46 6.74 8.38
N ALA A 67 20.39 7.53 7.82
CA ALA A 67 20.11 8.34 6.63
C ALA A 67 19.75 7.49 5.41
N ALA A 68 20.43 6.35 5.21
CA ALA A 68 20.12 5.41 4.14
C ALA A 68 18.72 4.79 4.29
N VAL A 69 18.35 4.38 5.51
CA VAL A 69 17.00 3.87 5.81
C VAL A 69 15.94 4.93 5.57
N ALA A 70 16.16 6.16 6.07
CA ALA A 70 15.23 7.27 5.86
C ALA A 70 15.05 7.60 4.36
N ALA A 71 16.14 7.57 3.57
CA ALA A 71 16.09 7.78 2.13
C ALA A 71 15.32 6.67 1.40
N PHE A 72 15.52 5.41 1.81
CA PHE A 72 14.76 4.27 1.30
C PHE A 72 13.27 4.41 1.66
N GLN A 73 12.94 4.67 2.92
CA GLN A 73 11.57 4.89 3.39
C GLN A 73 10.87 6.01 2.59
N ALA A 74 11.53 7.15 2.42
CA ALA A 74 11.00 8.27 1.64
C ALA A 74 10.72 7.89 0.17
N THR A 75 11.66 7.17 -0.47
CA THR A 75 11.52 6.72 -1.87
C THR A 75 10.39 5.70 -2.04
N ARG A 76 10.11 4.93 -0.99
CA ARG A 76 9.08 3.88 -0.98
C ARG A 76 7.72 4.38 -0.48
N GLY A 77 7.61 5.64 -0.09
CA GLY A 77 6.37 6.20 0.47
C GLY A 77 6.02 5.60 1.83
N LEU A 78 7.02 5.30 2.65
CA LEU A 78 6.87 4.86 4.04
C LEU A 78 7.15 6.02 5.00
N ARG A 79 6.85 5.84 6.29
CA ARG A 79 7.28 6.80 7.32
C ARG A 79 8.80 6.87 7.33
N SER A 80 9.36 8.07 7.18
CA SER A 80 10.80 8.30 7.02
C SER A 80 11.46 8.70 8.34
N ASP A 81 11.36 7.84 9.36
CA ASP A 81 11.92 8.04 10.70
C ASP A 81 13.37 7.51 10.83
N GLY A 82 13.88 6.81 9.82
CA GLY A 82 15.19 6.19 9.82
C GLY A 82 15.31 4.98 10.75
N VAL A 83 14.20 4.46 11.27
CA VAL A 83 14.09 3.24 12.07
C VAL A 83 13.62 2.10 11.17
N CYS A 84 14.35 0.99 11.14
CA CYS A 84 13.92 -0.15 10.35
C CYS A 84 12.97 -1.03 11.19
N ASP A 85 11.67 -0.74 11.07
CA ASP A 85 10.57 -1.54 11.60
C ASP A 85 10.22 -2.73 10.67
N GLU A 86 9.21 -3.51 11.05
CA GLU A 86 8.76 -4.67 10.27
C GLU A 86 8.26 -4.27 8.87
N HIS A 87 7.59 -3.12 8.74
CA HIS A 87 7.10 -2.62 7.46
C HIS A 87 8.24 -2.19 6.54
N THR A 88 9.24 -1.48 7.07
CA THR A 88 10.45 -1.07 6.34
C THR A 88 11.25 -2.29 5.90
N TRP A 89 11.42 -3.28 6.78
CA TRP A 89 12.10 -4.54 6.43
C TRP A 89 11.36 -5.29 5.33
N THR A 90 10.05 -5.46 5.47
CA THR A 90 9.22 -6.13 4.47
C THR A 90 9.31 -5.43 3.12
N ALA A 91 9.21 -4.10 3.10
CA ALA A 91 9.34 -3.32 1.86
C ALA A 91 10.73 -3.48 1.20
N LEU A 92 11.77 -3.66 2.00
CA LEU A 92 13.14 -3.87 1.53
C LEU A 92 13.34 -5.28 0.94
N VAL A 93 12.73 -6.30 1.55
CA VAL A 93 12.66 -7.64 0.97
C VAL A 93 11.84 -7.62 -0.33
N GLU A 94 10.68 -6.97 -0.34
CA GLU A 94 9.84 -6.84 -1.53
C GLU A 94 10.56 -6.14 -2.70
N ALA A 95 11.38 -5.12 -2.41
CA ALA A 95 12.16 -4.39 -3.41
C ALA A 95 13.31 -5.21 -4.02
N SER A 96 13.67 -6.35 -3.41
CA SER A 96 14.75 -7.20 -3.92
C SER A 96 14.34 -8.13 -5.06
N TRP A 97 13.03 -8.27 -5.31
CA TRP A 97 12.50 -9.18 -6.33
C TRP A 97 12.15 -8.44 -7.61
N LYS A 98 12.60 -8.97 -8.75
CA LYS A 98 12.22 -8.52 -10.11
C LYS A 98 11.40 -9.58 -10.82
N LEU A 99 10.57 -9.15 -11.77
CA LEU A 99 9.72 -10.08 -12.53
C LEU A 99 10.59 -11.10 -13.29
N GLY A 100 10.40 -12.38 -12.97
CA GLY A 100 11.14 -13.50 -13.53
C GLY A 100 12.20 -14.12 -12.60
N ASP A 101 12.51 -13.50 -11.46
CA ASP A 101 13.43 -14.06 -10.46
C ASP A 101 12.87 -15.30 -9.77
N ARG A 102 11.55 -15.38 -9.64
CA ARG A 102 10.81 -16.51 -9.07
C ARG A 102 9.48 -16.73 -9.80
N SER A 103 8.90 -17.91 -9.64
CA SER A 103 7.55 -18.20 -10.13
C SER A 103 6.51 -17.55 -9.22
N LEU A 104 5.56 -16.82 -9.80
CA LEU A 104 4.48 -16.17 -9.04
C LEU A 104 3.17 -16.96 -9.21
N TYR A 105 2.51 -17.28 -8.11
CA TYR A 105 1.26 -18.01 -8.08
C TYR A 105 0.53 -17.73 -6.77
N LEU A 106 -0.74 -18.11 -6.70
CA LEU A 106 -1.56 -17.89 -5.50
C LEU A 106 -1.11 -18.81 -4.37
N THR A 107 -0.76 -18.23 -3.23
CA THR A 107 -0.30 -18.93 -2.02
C THR A 107 -1.01 -18.40 -0.78
N ALA A 108 -0.92 -19.11 0.34
CA ALA A 108 -1.37 -18.64 1.65
C ALA A 108 -0.19 -18.71 2.63
N PRO A 109 0.40 -17.59 3.08
CA PRO A 109 0.07 -16.20 2.73
C PRO A 109 0.39 -15.86 1.26
N ASN A 110 -0.26 -14.81 0.72
CA ASN A 110 -0.06 -14.37 -0.66
C ASN A 110 1.38 -13.91 -0.89
N LEU A 111 1.94 -14.19 -2.07
CA LEU A 111 3.22 -13.63 -2.48
C LEU A 111 3.15 -12.10 -2.56
N ARG A 112 4.23 -11.44 -2.11
CA ARG A 112 4.38 -9.99 -2.14
C ARG A 112 5.74 -9.60 -2.71
N GLY A 113 5.79 -8.49 -3.44
CA GLY A 113 7.04 -7.99 -4.01
C GLY A 113 6.85 -6.98 -5.13
N ASP A 114 7.95 -6.33 -5.52
CA ASP A 114 7.96 -5.45 -6.68
C ASP A 114 7.83 -6.25 -7.99
N ASP A 115 8.24 -7.51 -8.01
CA ASP A 115 7.97 -8.48 -9.07
C ASP A 115 6.46 -8.70 -9.31
N VAL A 116 5.68 -8.80 -8.24
CA VAL A 116 4.22 -8.90 -8.31
C VAL A 116 3.61 -7.59 -8.78
N ALA A 117 4.10 -6.44 -8.30
CA ALA A 117 3.62 -5.13 -8.73
C ALA A 117 3.89 -4.89 -10.23
N GLU A 118 5.05 -5.34 -10.71
CA GLU A 118 5.41 -5.29 -12.13
C GLU A 118 4.50 -6.19 -12.98
N LEU A 119 4.20 -7.41 -12.51
CA LEU A 119 3.23 -8.30 -13.16
C LEU A 119 1.85 -7.63 -13.27
N GLN A 120 1.35 -7.07 -12.17
CA GLN A 120 0.06 -6.39 -12.09
C GLN A 120 0.00 -5.18 -13.03
N ASP A 121 1.03 -4.33 -13.07
CA ASP A 121 1.09 -3.17 -13.97
C ASP A 121 1.05 -3.61 -15.45
N ARG A 122 1.84 -4.64 -15.81
CA ARG A 122 1.86 -5.18 -17.18
C ARG A 122 0.51 -5.76 -17.59
N LEU A 123 -0.10 -6.59 -16.73
CA LEU A 123 -1.44 -7.14 -16.96
C LEU A 123 -2.49 -6.03 -17.11
N ALA A 124 -2.47 -5.03 -16.23
CA ALA A 124 -3.41 -3.92 -16.25
C ALA A 124 -3.30 -3.08 -17.54
N ARG A 125 -2.08 -2.84 -18.05
CA ARG A 125 -1.84 -2.17 -19.34
C ARG A 125 -2.32 -2.99 -20.53
N LEU A 126 -2.27 -4.31 -20.41
CA LEU A 126 -2.79 -5.25 -21.41
C LEU A 126 -4.31 -5.44 -21.34
N GLY A 127 -4.99 -4.75 -20.41
CA GLY A 127 -6.45 -4.80 -20.25
C GLY A 127 -6.95 -5.90 -19.30
N PHE A 128 -6.06 -6.63 -18.63
CA PHE A 128 -6.43 -7.65 -17.65
C PHE A 128 -6.51 -7.04 -16.25
N ASP A 129 -7.70 -7.04 -15.65
CA ASP A 129 -7.95 -6.36 -14.38
C ASP A 129 -7.49 -7.18 -13.17
N CYS A 130 -6.30 -6.86 -12.67
CA CYS A 130 -5.74 -7.45 -11.46
C CYS A 130 -6.21 -6.77 -10.15
N GLY A 131 -7.03 -5.71 -10.22
CA GLY A 131 -7.26 -4.82 -9.07
C GLY A 131 -6.31 -3.62 -9.08
N ARG A 132 -6.04 -3.04 -7.91
CA ARG A 132 -5.02 -2.00 -7.76
C ARG A 132 -3.64 -2.63 -7.91
N VAL A 133 -2.63 -1.87 -8.36
CA VAL A 133 -1.24 -2.36 -8.38
C VAL A 133 -0.69 -2.22 -6.96
N ASP A 134 -0.94 -3.23 -6.13
CA ASP A 134 -0.56 -3.29 -4.72
C ASP A 134 0.68 -4.16 -4.45
N GLY A 135 1.15 -4.90 -5.45
CA GLY A 135 2.25 -5.85 -5.30
C GLY A 135 1.92 -7.05 -4.41
N ILE A 136 0.64 -7.41 -4.29
CA ILE A 136 0.14 -8.57 -3.53
C ILE A 136 -0.55 -9.54 -4.51
N PHE A 137 -0.05 -10.77 -4.60
CA PHE A 137 -0.58 -11.76 -5.53
C PHE A 137 -1.85 -12.39 -4.94
N GLY A 138 -2.97 -11.70 -5.14
CA GLY A 138 -4.28 -12.15 -4.67
C GLY A 138 -5.09 -12.89 -5.74
N PRO A 139 -6.32 -13.35 -5.40
CA PRO A 139 -7.19 -14.06 -6.34
C PRO A 139 -7.51 -13.30 -7.63
N ARG A 140 -7.61 -11.96 -7.58
CA ARG A 140 -7.83 -11.14 -8.78
C ARG A 140 -6.61 -11.14 -9.71
N THR A 141 -5.40 -11.10 -9.16
CA THR A 141 -4.16 -11.21 -9.95
C THR A 141 -4.04 -12.59 -10.57
N ALA A 142 -4.36 -13.65 -9.82
CA ALA A 142 -4.40 -15.02 -10.34
C ALA A 142 -5.38 -15.16 -11.53
N ARG A 143 -6.58 -14.59 -11.38
CA ARG A 143 -7.58 -14.62 -12.45
C ARG A 143 -7.15 -13.84 -13.69
N ALA A 144 -6.64 -12.63 -13.51
CA ALA A 144 -6.12 -11.81 -14.61
C ALA A 144 -4.97 -12.51 -15.36
N LEU A 145 -4.14 -13.24 -14.63
CA LEU A 145 -3.04 -14.02 -15.20
C LEU A 145 -3.54 -15.23 -16.01
N GLU A 146 -4.53 -15.96 -15.49
CA GLU A 146 -5.19 -17.08 -16.18
C GLU A 146 -5.84 -16.62 -17.50
N ASP A 147 -6.55 -15.48 -17.46
CA ASP A 147 -7.17 -14.88 -18.65
C ASP A 147 -6.10 -14.44 -19.66
N PHE A 148 -4.98 -13.85 -19.20
CA PHE A 148 -3.85 -13.49 -20.07
C PHE A 148 -3.20 -14.71 -20.72
N GLN A 149 -2.93 -15.76 -19.95
CA GLN A 149 -2.35 -17.01 -20.44
C GLN A 149 -3.25 -17.62 -21.52
N SER A 150 -4.56 -17.69 -21.27
CA SER A 150 -5.55 -18.18 -22.23
C SER A 150 -5.52 -17.37 -23.53
N ASN A 151 -5.49 -16.04 -23.44
CA ASN A 151 -5.48 -15.16 -24.61
C ASN A 151 -4.17 -15.21 -25.41
N CYS A 152 -3.06 -15.61 -24.77
CA CYS A 152 -1.76 -15.78 -25.42
C CYS A 152 -1.50 -17.21 -25.92
N GLY A 153 -2.46 -18.13 -25.76
CA GLY A 153 -2.30 -19.54 -26.12
C GLY A 153 -1.31 -20.30 -25.23
N LEU A 154 -1.09 -19.83 -23.99
CA LEU A 154 -0.31 -20.52 -22.97
C LEU A 154 -1.20 -21.48 -22.17
N PHE A 155 -0.58 -22.36 -21.40
CA PHE A 155 -1.30 -23.14 -20.39
C PHE A 155 -1.78 -22.22 -19.27
N ALA A 156 -3.09 -22.13 -19.07
CA ALA A 156 -3.74 -21.22 -18.13
C ALA A 156 -3.80 -21.82 -16.72
N ASP A 157 -2.65 -21.85 -16.04
CA ASP A 157 -2.49 -22.39 -14.69
C ASP A 157 -2.42 -21.33 -13.59
N ALA A 158 -2.53 -20.05 -13.96
CA ALA A 158 -2.29 -18.91 -13.08
C ALA A 158 -0.89 -18.92 -12.42
N VAL A 159 0.10 -19.55 -13.06
CA VAL A 159 1.50 -19.53 -12.65
C VAL A 159 2.32 -18.66 -13.60
N CYS A 160 2.89 -17.59 -13.06
CA CYS A 160 3.82 -16.73 -13.79
C CYS A 160 5.21 -17.38 -13.77
N GLY A 161 5.42 -18.34 -14.66
CA GLY A 161 6.74 -18.91 -14.97
C GLY A 161 7.47 -18.13 -16.06
N GLN A 162 8.63 -18.64 -16.49
CA GLN A 162 9.47 -17.97 -17.50
C GLN A 162 8.75 -17.77 -18.84
N ASP A 163 7.90 -18.71 -19.27
CA ASP A 163 7.17 -18.59 -20.53
C ASP A 163 6.11 -17.49 -20.48
N THR A 164 5.40 -17.38 -19.34
CA THR A 164 4.46 -16.29 -19.09
C THR A 164 5.17 -14.94 -19.09
N VAL A 165 6.33 -14.83 -18.44
CA VAL A 165 7.14 -13.59 -18.45
C VAL A 165 7.59 -13.22 -19.87
N ARG A 166 8.07 -14.18 -20.66
CA ARG A 166 8.45 -13.94 -22.07
C ARG A 166 7.26 -13.45 -22.90
N ALA A 167 6.07 -14.03 -22.70
CA ALA A 167 4.86 -13.58 -23.37
C ALA A 167 4.49 -12.15 -22.96
N LEU A 168 4.53 -11.81 -21.67
CA LEU A 168 4.26 -10.46 -21.16
C LEU A 168 5.20 -9.42 -21.78
N VAL A 169 6.50 -9.72 -21.86
CA VAL A 169 7.48 -8.81 -22.48
C VAL A 169 7.21 -8.64 -23.98
N ARG A 170 6.86 -9.73 -24.68
CA ARG A 170 6.58 -9.71 -26.13
C ARG A 170 5.32 -8.91 -26.46
N VAL A 171 4.23 -9.10 -25.72
CA VAL A 171 2.94 -8.44 -25.99
C VAL A 171 2.94 -7.01 -25.43
N GLY A 172 3.61 -6.78 -24.30
CA GLY A 172 3.72 -5.45 -23.68
C GLY A 172 4.44 -4.42 -24.56
N SER A 173 5.40 -4.83 -25.40
CA SER A 173 6.06 -3.92 -26.35
C SER A 173 5.15 -3.43 -27.48
N GLN A 174 4.00 -4.08 -27.67
CA GLN A 174 2.99 -3.74 -28.68
C GLN A 174 1.81 -2.97 -28.08
N SER A 175 1.81 -2.78 -26.76
CA SER A 175 0.73 -2.11 -26.03
C SER A 175 1.02 -0.60 -25.95
N GLY A 176 -0.01 0.23 -26.11
CA GLY A 176 0.12 1.68 -26.02
C GLY A 176 0.52 2.17 -24.62
N THR A 177 0.94 3.44 -24.52
CA THR A 177 1.30 4.10 -23.24
C THR A 177 0.09 4.51 -22.40
N GLY A 178 -1.12 4.04 -22.76
CA GLY A 178 -2.36 4.38 -22.08
C GLY A 178 -2.39 3.93 -20.61
N PRO A 179 -3.26 4.54 -19.79
CA PRO A 179 -3.42 4.13 -18.40
C PRO A 179 -3.93 2.70 -18.32
N GLY A 180 -3.41 1.90 -17.39
CA GLY A 180 -3.90 0.54 -17.17
C GLY A 180 -5.36 0.50 -16.71
N VAL A 181 -6.04 -0.63 -16.95
CA VAL A 181 -7.48 -0.82 -16.67
C VAL A 181 -7.86 -0.48 -15.23
N ALA A 182 -6.95 -0.69 -14.27
CA ALA A 182 -7.13 -0.34 -12.87
C ALA A 182 -7.41 1.16 -12.66
N VAL A 183 -6.62 2.03 -13.32
CA VAL A 183 -6.75 3.49 -13.26
C VAL A 183 -8.01 3.94 -13.99
N VAL A 184 -8.30 3.35 -15.15
CA VAL A 184 -9.51 3.65 -15.92
C VAL A 184 -10.77 3.32 -15.11
N ARG A 185 -10.83 2.12 -14.53
CA ARG A 185 -11.97 1.68 -13.69
C ARG A 185 -12.20 2.63 -12.51
N GLU A 186 -11.14 3.04 -11.82
CA GLU A 186 -11.27 3.96 -10.70
C GLU A 186 -11.75 5.35 -11.14
N ARG A 187 -11.25 5.86 -12.28
CA ARG A 187 -11.73 7.11 -12.88
C ARG A 187 -13.20 7.04 -13.31
N GLU A 188 -13.62 5.96 -13.94
CA GLU A 188 -15.03 5.78 -14.34
C GLU A 188 -15.95 5.67 -13.12
N ARG A 189 -15.52 5.01 -12.04
CA ARG A 189 -16.26 5.02 -10.76
C ARG A 189 -16.43 6.42 -10.19
N LEU A 190 -15.39 7.25 -10.22
CA LEU A 190 -15.49 8.64 -9.76
C LEU A 190 -16.39 9.49 -10.66
N ARG A 191 -16.36 9.27 -11.98
CA ARG A 191 -17.23 9.99 -12.92
C ARG A 191 -18.71 9.76 -12.64
N HIS A 192 -19.08 8.51 -12.36
CA HIS A 192 -20.45 8.16 -11.99
C HIS A 192 -20.84 8.64 -10.58
N GLY A 193 -19.86 9.12 -9.79
CA GLY A 193 -20.04 9.47 -8.39
C GLY A 193 -20.39 8.25 -7.52
N TRP A 194 -20.47 8.47 -6.22
CA TRP A 194 -21.02 7.48 -5.28
C TRP A 194 -22.53 7.68 -5.07
N GLY A 195 -23.14 8.55 -5.87
CA GLY A 195 -24.52 8.99 -5.74
C GLY A 195 -24.69 9.96 -4.58
N SER A 196 -24.75 9.43 -3.36
CA SER A 196 -24.95 10.19 -2.13
C SER A 196 -24.21 9.56 -0.96
N ILE A 197 -23.84 10.39 0.02
CA ILE A 197 -23.29 9.93 1.28
C ILE A 197 -24.23 8.95 2.02
N ALA A 198 -25.54 9.10 1.83
CA ALA A 198 -26.56 8.26 2.46
C ALA A 198 -26.49 6.78 2.05
N GLU A 199 -25.95 6.49 0.86
CA GLU A 199 -25.82 5.12 0.35
C GLU A 199 -24.40 4.57 0.55
N SER A 200 -23.50 5.38 1.10
CA SER A 200 -22.09 5.07 1.22
C SER A 200 -21.77 4.24 2.46
N ARG A 201 -20.91 3.24 2.29
CA ARG A 201 -20.33 2.40 3.33
C ARG A 201 -18.96 2.93 3.73
N VAL A 202 -18.87 3.63 4.85
CA VAL A 202 -17.63 4.31 5.25
C VAL A 202 -16.98 3.56 6.41
N VAL A 203 -15.68 3.29 6.30
CA VAL A 203 -14.89 2.77 7.43
C VAL A 203 -14.06 3.91 8.01
N LEU A 204 -14.12 4.07 9.33
CA LEU A 204 -13.36 5.06 10.07
C LEU A 204 -12.36 4.36 10.97
N GLY A 205 -11.07 4.49 10.65
CA GLY A 205 -9.96 3.92 11.42
C GLY A 205 -9.28 4.94 12.32
N GLN A 206 -8.66 4.49 13.40
CA GLN A 206 -7.74 5.32 14.18
C GLN A 206 -6.50 4.54 14.65
N PHE A 207 -5.36 5.24 14.76
CA PHE A 207 -4.05 4.69 15.13
C PHE A 207 -3.52 5.28 16.46
N GLY A 208 -4.42 5.46 17.43
CA GLY A 208 -4.14 5.94 18.78
C GLY A 208 -4.77 7.30 19.08
N GLY A 209 -5.43 7.42 20.24
CA GLY A 209 -5.80 8.69 20.87
C GLY A 209 -6.94 9.48 20.23
N LEU A 210 -7.42 9.12 19.03
CA LEU A 210 -8.40 9.91 18.28
C LEU A 210 -9.81 9.27 18.20
N SER A 211 -10.13 8.33 19.09
CA SER A 211 -11.44 7.64 19.10
C SER A 211 -12.63 8.57 19.37
N ALA A 212 -12.41 9.76 19.96
CA ALA A 212 -13.45 10.77 20.12
C ALA A 212 -13.91 11.32 18.76
N ILE A 213 -12.95 11.57 17.84
CA ILE A 213 -13.19 12.11 16.51
C ILE A 213 -13.89 11.06 15.65
N THR A 214 -13.36 9.83 15.61
CA THR A 214 -13.99 8.76 14.82
C THR A 214 -15.40 8.44 15.29
N ARG A 215 -15.68 8.48 16.60
CA ARG A 215 -17.04 8.31 17.13
C ARG A 215 -17.97 9.47 16.80
N SER A 216 -17.49 10.72 16.84
CA SER A 216 -18.30 11.87 16.46
C SER A 216 -18.64 11.83 14.97
N LEU A 217 -17.61 11.67 14.13
CA LEU A 217 -17.78 11.55 12.68
C LEU A 217 -18.68 10.37 12.31
N ALA A 218 -18.55 9.22 12.97
CA ALA A 218 -19.43 8.08 12.72
C ALA A 218 -20.89 8.40 13.02
N ARG A 219 -21.17 9.15 14.09
CA ARG A 219 -22.52 9.57 14.43
C ARG A 219 -23.06 10.55 13.39
N ASP A 220 -22.27 11.54 13.01
CA ASP A 220 -22.70 12.60 12.09
C ASP A 220 -22.95 12.03 10.69
N LEU A 221 -22.08 11.14 10.20
CA LEU A 221 -22.28 10.44 8.93
C LEU A 221 -23.51 9.51 8.94
N ARG A 222 -23.79 8.82 10.06
CA ARG A 222 -25.00 8.00 10.20
C ARG A 222 -26.28 8.83 10.20
N LEU A 223 -26.24 10.07 10.72
CA LEU A 223 -27.38 11.00 10.61
C LEU A 223 -27.66 11.41 9.17
N LEU A 224 -26.64 11.42 8.31
CA LEU A 224 -26.78 11.63 6.87
C LEU A 224 -27.18 10.35 6.10
N GLY A 225 -27.37 9.22 6.80
CA GLY A 225 -27.79 7.94 6.22
C GLY A 225 -26.66 6.95 5.92
N ALA A 226 -25.39 7.35 6.03
CA ALA A 226 -24.26 6.49 5.68
C ALA A 226 -24.18 5.25 6.60
N THR A 227 -23.74 4.13 6.02
CA THR A 227 -23.45 2.92 6.81
C THR A 227 -21.99 2.97 7.29
N VAL A 228 -21.77 3.28 8.57
CA VAL A 228 -20.41 3.52 9.10
C VAL A 228 -19.92 2.41 10.02
N MET A 229 -18.69 1.93 9.78
CA MET A 229 -17.95 1.01 10.65
C MET A 229 -16.72 1.72 11.26
N PRO A 230 -16.75 2.08 12.55
CA PRO A 230 -15.55 2.54 13.25
C PRO A 230 -14.65 1.35 13.62
N LEU A 231 -13.34 1.53 13.52
CA LEU A 231 -12.30 0.55 13.89
C LEU A 231 -11.30 1.19 14.85
N ASP A 232 -11.17 0.59 16.02
CA ASP A 232 -10.19 0.96 17.06
C ASP A 232 -8.99 0.00 17.11
N GLU A 233 -8.75 -0.74 16.03
CA GLU A 233 -7.68 -1.73 15.88
C GLU A 233 -6.36 -1.04 15.52
N PRO A 234 -5.30 -1.09 16.35
CA PRO A 234 -4.03 -0.43 16.02
C PRO A 234 -3.30 -1.02 14.81
N ASP A 235 -3.56 -2.28 14.43
CA ASP A 235 -2.93 -2.87 13.25
C ASP A 235 -3.58 -2.40 11.93
N ALA A 236 -2.77 -1.72 11.12
CA ALA A 236 -3.13 -1.24 9.79
C ALA A 236 -3.59 -2.36 8.83
N VAL A 237 -3.02 -3.56 8.94
CA VAL A 237 -3.37 -4.71 8.11
C VAL A 237 -4.74 -5.25 8.50
N ALA A 238 -4.98 -5.44 9.80
CA ALA A 238 -6.28 -5.84 10.32
C ALA A 238 -7.40 -4.85 9.94
N GLN A 239 -7.13 -3.55 10.02
CA GLN A 239 -8.08 -2.53 9.56
C GLN A 239 -8.40 -2.64 8.06
N ALA A 240 -7.38 -2.85 7.21
CA ALA A 240 -7.59 -3.04 5.79
C ALA A 240 -8.42 -4.30 5.48
N ILE A 241 -8.17 -5.42 6.18
CA ILE A 241 -8.95 -6.65 6.06
C ILE A 241 -10.41 -6.40 6.44
N ALA A 242 -10.66 -5.75 7.57
CA ALA A 242 -12.01 -5.41 8.03
C ALA A 242 -12.73 -4.53 7.01
N ALA A 243 -12.07 -3.48 6.50
CA ALA A 243 -12.64 -2.59 5.49
C ALA A 243 -12.99 -3.33 4.18
N ASN A 244 -12.12 -4.25 3.76
CA ASN A 244 -12.35 -5.08 2.58
C ASN A 244 -13.52 -6.06 2.75
N HIS A 245 -13.65 -6.70 3.92
CA HIS A 245 -14.78 -7.59 4.23
C HIS A 245 -16.08 -6.81 4.37
N PHE A 246 -16.01 -5.62 4.96
CA PHE A 246 -17.13 -4.68 4.98
C PHE A 246 -17.41 -4.08 3.61
N ALA A 247 -16.67 -4.43 2.55
CA ALA A 247 -16.86 -3.90 1.19
C ALA A 247 -17.10 -2.38 1.22
N ALA A 248 -16.26 -1.67 1.98
CA ALA A 248 -16.40 -0.25 2.16
C ALA A 248 -16.20 0.49 0.84
N ASP A 249 -16.87 1.62 0.77
CA ASP A 249 -16.84 2.58 -0.32
C ASP A 249 -15.66 3.55 -0.13
N ALA A 250 -15.41 3.95 1.11
CA ALA A 250 -14.23 4.71 1.48
C ALA A 250 -13.67 4.26 2.83
N TYR A 251 -12.35 4.36 2.97
CA TYR A 251 -11.67 4.23 4.25
C TYR A 251 -11.02 5.56 4.64
N LEU A 252 -11.29 6.04 5.86
CA LEU A 252 -10.66 7.21 6.45
C LEU A 252 -9.99 6.83 7.77
N GLY A 253 -8.66 6.82 7.79
CA GLY A 253 -7.88 6.62 9.01
C GLY A 253 -7.49 7.95 9.65
N PHE A 254 -7.36 7.96 10.98
CA PHE A 254 -6.86 9.11 11.75
C PHE A 254 -5.67 8.71 12.62
N GLU A 255 -4.66 9.57 12.65
CA GLU A 255 -3.48 9.38 13.47
C GLU A 255 -3.03 10.72 14.05
N GLY A 256 -2.61 10.71 15.32
CA GLY A 256 -1.99 11.88 15.95
C GLY A 256 -0.47 11.84 15.78
N SER A 257 0.13 13.02 15.70
CA SER A 257 1.58 13.23 15.64
C SER A 257 2.05 14.01 16.86
N ALA A 258 3.30 13.82 17.28
CA ALA A 258 3.90 14.68 18.29
C ALA A 258 4.22 16.08 17.74
N ASP A 259 4.55 16.16 16.45
CA ASP A 259 4.84 17.41 15.76
C ASP A 259 3.56 18.05 15.21
N PRO A 260 3.48 19.40 15.15
CA PRO A 260 2.36 20.08 14.51
C PRO A 260 2.36 19.73 13.02
N VAL A 261 1.31 19.03 12.58
CA VAL A 261 1.17 18.58 11.19
C VAL A 261 -0.30 18.48 10.83
N VAL A 262 -0.61 18.79 9.58
CA VAL A 262 -1.88 18.43 8.94
C VAL A 262 -1.52 17.82 7.59
N THR A 263 -1.48 16.50 7.51
CA THR A 263 -1.14 15.79 6.27
C THR A 263 -2.17 14.72 5.99
N VAL A 264 -2.66 14.66 4.75
CA VAL A 264 -3.56 13.62 4.28
C VAL A 264 -2.81 12.72 3.30
N HIS A 265 -2.62 11.47 3.70
CA HIS A 265 -1.96 10.47 2.88
C HIS A 265 -2.98 9.69 2.05
N TYR A 266 -2.61 9.36 0.82
CA TYR A 266 -3.38 8.48 -0.07
C TYR A 266 -2.44 7.48 -0.73
N TYR A 267 -2.99 6.43 -1.33
CA TYR A 267 -2.15 5.42 -1.95
C TYR A 267 -1.52 5.88 -3.27
N LYS A 268 -0.19 5.81 -3.32
CA LYS A 268 0.59 6.06 -4.52
C LYS A 268 1.86 5.23 -4.54
N VAL A 269 2.14 4.65 -5.71
CA VAL A 269 3.40 4.00 -6.08
C VAL A 269 3.78 4.45 -7.50
N PRO A 270 5.02 4.26 -7.97
CA PRO A 270 5.43 4.74 -9.30
C PRO A 270 4.55 4.25 -10.45
N SER A 271 4.01 3.03 -10.37
CA SER A 271 3.15 2.43 -11.40
C SER A 271 1.66 2.73 -11.22
N PHE A 272 1.23 3.28 -10.08
CA PHE A 272 -0.20 3.44 -9.78
C PHE A 272 -0.47 4.56 -8.77
N GLU A 273 -1.49 5.37 -9.07
CA GLU A 273 -1.98 6.42 -8.20
C GLU A 273 -3.48 6.23 -8.01
N SER A 274 -3.94 6.12 -6.75
CA SER A 274 -5.38 6.05 -6.47
C SER A 274 -5.99 7.43 -6.69
N VAL A 275 -6.70 7.60 -7.81
CA VAL A 275 -7.37 8.87 -8.14
C VAL A 275 -8.47 9.19 -7.13
N GLY A 276 -9.18 8.18 -6.63
CA GLY A 276 -10.24 8.36 -5.64
C GLY A 276 -9.65 8.75 -4.28
N GLY A 277 -8.58 8.07 -3.86
CA GLY A 277 -7.86 8.43 -2.63
C GLY A 277 -7.26 9.83 -2.71
N ARG A 278 -6.67 10.21 -3.85
CA ARG A 278 -6.09 11.54 -4.05
C ARG A 278 -7.14 12.65 -3.98
N THR A 279 -8.24 12.51 -4.71
CA THR A 279 -9.31 13.52 -4.74
C THR A 279 -9.99 13.67 -3.38
N LEU A 280 -10.16 12.57 -2.63
CA LEU A 280 -10.63 12.59 -1.24
C LEU A 280 -9.61 13.28 -0.32
N ALA A 281 -8.32 12.98 -0.49
CA ALA A 281 -7.26 13.59 0.30
C ALA A 281 -7.14 15.10 0.07
N GLU A 282 -7.24 15.55 -1.18
CA GLU A 282 -7.28 16.97 -1.55
C GLU A 282 -8.50 17.67 -0.91
N ALA A 283 -9.70 17.09 -1.02
CA ALA A 283 -10.89 17.66 -0.40
C ALA A 283 -10.79 17.78 1.13
N ILE A 284 -10.22 16.77 1.80
CA ILE A 284 -10.01 16.80 3.25
C ILE A 284 -8.94 17.81 3.64
N ALA A 285 -7.82 17.88 2.90
CA ALA A 285 -6.76 18.84 3.18
C ALA A 285 -7.26 20.29 3.05
N ASP A 286 -8.01 20.59 1.98
CA ASP A 286 -8.64 21.90 1.77
C ASP A 286 -9.59 22.26 2.93
N ALA A 287 -10.42 21.31 3.36
CA ALA A 287 -11.35 21.51 4.46
C ALA A 287 -10.66 21.68 5.83
N LEU A 288 -9.47 21.10 6.01
CA LEU A 288 -8.66 21.20 7.22
C LEU A 288 -7.69 22.40 7.22
N GLN A 289 -7.64 23.20 6.15
CA GLN A 289 -6.78 24.38 6.08
C GLN A 289 -6.96 25.36 7.26
N PRO A 290 -8.18 25.64 7.77
CA PRO A 290 -8.35 26.48 8.95
C PRO A 290 -7.66 25.92 10.21
N LEU A 291 -7.72 24.61 10.41
CA LEU A 291 -7.00 23.94 11.51
C LEU A 291 -5.49 24.04 11.30
N ALA A 292 -5.01 23.80 10.07
CA ALA A 292 -3.59 23.90 9.75
C ALA A 292 -3.05 25.30 10.08
N THR A 293 -3.77 26.35 9.66
CA THR A 293 -3.43 27.74 9.99
C THR A 293 -3.43 28.01 11.50
N ALA A 294 -4.37 27.45 12.27
CA ALA A 294 -4.39 27.58 13.72
C ALA A 294 -3.17 26.91 14.40
N LEU A 295 -2.66 25.83 13.80
CA LEU A 295 -1.46 25.12 14.26
C LEU A 295 -0.15 25.70 13.69
N GLY A 296 -0.22 26.76 12.87
CA GLY A 296 0.95 27.38 12.25
C GLY A 296 1.62 26.51 11.16
N VAL A 297 0.85 25.61 10.53
CA VAL A 297 1.32 24.71 9.47
C VAL A 297 0.42 24.78 8.25
N ASP A 298 0.88 24.21 7.13
CA ASP A 298 0.06 24.05 5.92
C ASP A 298 -0.53 22.65 5.84
N ALA A 299 -1.77 22.54 5.35
CA ALA A 299 -2.35 21.24 5.03
C ALA A 299 -1.66 20.66 3.79
N ARG A 300 -1.17 19.43 3.87
CA ARG A 300 -0.42 18.79 2.78
C ARG A 300 -1.07 17.49 2.34
N VAL A 301 -0.96 17.19 1.06
CA VAL A 301 -1.41 15.92 0.47
C VAL A 301 -0.20 15.16 -0.03
N VAL A 302 0.02 13.94 0.47
CA VAL A 302 1.23 13.16 0.16
C VAL A 302 0.87 11.73 -0.22
N GLY A 303 1.31 11.30 -1.40
CA GLY A 303 1.12 9.93 -1.86
C GLY A 303 2.11 8.97 -1.17
N MET A 304 1.59 7.88 -0.59
CA MET A 304 2.35 6.94 0.23
C MET A 304 1.98 5.49 -0.07
N ARG A 305 2.80 4.54 0.39
CA ARG A 305 2.59 3.09 0.34
C ARG A 305 2.36 2.50 1.74
N LEU A 306 1.68 3.23 2.62
CA LEU A 306 1.38 2.76 3.98
C LEU A 306 0.51 1.49 3.95
N PRO A 307 0.66 0.55 4.90
CA PRO A 307 -0.03 -0.75 4.85
C PRO A 307 -1.54 -0.64 4.68
N VAL A 308 -2.22 0.20 5.47
CA VAL A 308 -3.68 0.37 5.37
C VAL A 308 -4.12 0.97 4.02
N LEU A 309 -3.32 1.88 3.47
CA LEU A 309 -3.60 2.49 2.16
C LEU A 309 -3.38 1.50 1.02
N ARG A 310 -2.35 0.66 1.14
CA ARG A 310 -1.96 -0.35 0.14
C ARG A 310 -2.95 -1.51 0.09
N GLU A 311 -3.37 -2.03 1.24
CA GLU A 311 -4.11 -3.30 1.35
C GLU A 311 -5.63 -3.15 1.26
N THR A 312 -6.14 -1.93 1.35
CA THR A 312 -7.54 -1.60 1.08
C THR A 312 -7.87 -1.68 -0.40
N ARG A 313 -9.10 -2.07 -0.74
CA ARG A 313 -9.57 -2.21 -2.15
C ARG A 313 -10.39 -1.02 -2.65
N MET A 314 -10.72 -0.09 -1.75
CA MET A 314 -11.45 1.14 -1.99
C MET A 314 -10.52 2.36 -1.87
N PRO A 315 -10.95 3.56 -2.30
CA PRO A 315 -10.28 4.80 -1.94
C PRO A 315 -10.05 4.89 -0.43
N ALA A 316 -8.79 5.08 -0.07
CA ALA A 316 -8.35 5.11 1.31
C ALA A 316 -7.47 6.34 1.55
N VAL A 317 -7.71 7.00 2.68
CA VAL A 317 -6.90 8.12 3.16
C VAL A 317 -6.51 7.92 4.61
N LEU A 318 -5.34 8.44 4.99
CA LEU A 318 -4.88 8.51 6.37
C LEU A 318 -4.58 9.97 6.71
N VAL A 319 -5.38 10.53 7.61
CA VAL A 319 -5.25 11.91 8.09
C VAL A 319 -4.33 11.91 9.32
N VAL A 320 -3.15 12.50 9.17
CA VAL A 320 -2.19 12.72 10.25
C VAL A 320 -2.34 14.16 10.73
N LEU A 321 -2.71 14.30 11.99
CA LEU A 321 -2.94 15.58 12.65
C LEU A 321 -1.88 15.80 13.73
N GLY A 322 -1.80 17.02 14.27
CA GLY A 322 -0.88 17.36 15.36
C GLY A 322 -1.16 16.58 16.66
N SER A 323 -0.75 17.14 17.80
CA SER A 323 -0.85 16.42 19.07
C SER A 323 -2.30 16.05 19.39
N VAL A 324 -2.50 14.82 19.90
CA VAL A 324 -3.85 14.29 20.22
C VAL A 324 -4.65 15.28 21.07
N ARG A 325 -4.00 15.96 22.02
CA ARG A 325 -4.63 16.95 22.89
C ARG A 325 -5.21 18.12 22.10
N GLU A 326 -4.39 18.78 21.28
CA GLU A 326 -4.81 19.94 20.48
C GLU A 326 -5.91 19.56 19.49
N VAL A 327 -5.80 18.39 18.88
CA VAL A 327 -6.76 17.91 17.89
C VAL A 327 -8.10 17.57 18.54
N VAL A 328 -8.10 16.96 19.73
CA VAL A 328 -9.33 16.67 20.48
C VAL A 328 -10.06 17.95 20.91
N ASP A 329 -9.32 18.98 21.33
CA ASP A 329 -9.87 20.31 21.64
C ASP A 329 -10.57 20.94 20.42
N GLN A 330 -10.13 20.60 19.21
CA GLN A 330 -10.69 21.05 17.92
C GLN A 330 -11.57 19.99 17.22
N SER A 331 -11.99 18.94 17.94
CA SER A 331 -12.67 17.77 17.35
C SER A 331 -13.93 18.11 16.55
N ALA A 332 -14.70 19.12 16.97
CA ALA A 332 -15.90 19.57 16.25
C ALA A 332 -15.55 20.14 14.87
N MET A 333 -14.50 20.96 14.78
CA MET A 333 -14.02 21.52 13.52
C MET A 333 -13.46 20.42 12.60
N VAL A 334 -12.65 19.50 13.14
CA VAL A 334 -12.11 18.36 12.37
C VAL A 334 -13.24 17.51 11.80
N THR A 335 -14.24 17.19 12.62
CA THR A 335 -15.37 16.34 12.22
C THR A 335 -16.20 17.02 11.13
N ALA A 336 -16.53 18.30 11.29
CA ALA A 336 -17.29 19.06 10.30
C ALA A 336 -16.53 19.20 8.97
N ALA A 337 -15.23 19.47 9.02
CA ALA A 337 -14.38 19.56 7.83
C ALA A 337 -14.32 18.24 7.05
N VAL A 338 -14.09 17.12 7.74
CA VAL A 338 -14.02 15.80 7.08
C VAL A 338 -15.39 15.39 6.53
N GLN A 339 -16.47 15.65 7.28
CA GLN A 339 -17.83 15.38 6.81
C GLN A 339 -18.12 16.15 5.51
N GLN A 340 -17.87 17.46 5.50
CA GLN A 340 -18.09 18.31 4.32
C GLN A 340 -17.27 17.84 3.13
N ALA A 341 -15.99 17.49 3.35
CA ALA A 341 -15.13 16.97 2.30
C ALA A 341 -15.67 15.66 1.70
N LEU A 342 -16.21 14.77 2.54
CA LEU A 342 -16.76 13.49 2.11
C LEU A 342 -18.09 13.66 1.36
N GLU A 343 -18.97 14.57 1.78
CA GLU A 343 -20.18 14.94 1.04
C GLU A 343 -19.84 15.50 -0.35
N LEU A 344 -18.87 16.41 -0.43
CA LEU A 344 -18.39 16.95 -1.71
C LEU A 344 -17.77 15.87 -2.59
N TRP A 345 -16.98 14.97 -2.00
CA TRP A 345 -16.32 13.90 -2.75
C TRP A 345 -17.30 12.86 -3.28
N THR A 346 -18.32 12.50 -2.50
CA THR A 346 -19.36 11.53 -2.91
C THR A 346 -20.32 12.11 -3.96
N SER A 347 -20.61 13.41 -3.87
CA SER A 347 -21.51 14.14 -4.79
C SER A 347 -20.86 14.63 -6.08
N ARG A 348 -19.52 14.61 -6.18
CA ARG A 348 -18.81 14.86 -7.44
C ARG A 348 -19.16 13.77 -8.46
N ALA A 349 -20.18 14.02 -9.28
CA ALA A 349 -20.20 13.51 -10.64
C ALA A 349 -19.08 14.24 -11.40
N GLY A 350 -18.19 13.47 -12.03
CA GLY A 350 -16.97 13.98 -12.66
C GLY A 350 -17.22 15.02 -13.75
#